data_AF-A0A7Y5Q490-F1
#
_entry.id   AF-A0A7Y5Q490-F1
#
_cell.length_a   1.000
_cell.length_b   1.000
_cell.length_c   1.000
_cell.angle_alpha   90.00
_cell.angle_beta   90.00
_cell.angle_gamma   90.00
#
_symmetry.space_group_name_H-M   'P 1'
#
loop_
_entity.id
_entity.type
_entity.pdbx_description
1 polymer ?
#
loop_
_entity_poly.entity_id
_entity_poly.type
_entity_poly.pdbx_seq_one_letter_code
_entity_poly.pdbx_strand_id
1 'polypeptide(L)'
;MFERLGVTSKEDVLATLKQRMGEEQGNIYRLMAREEAVQKALDSARLDIPRAYLDTQIMEEVEEFEEELQERGVDVDADPDDLVSKETERIRERVERETRREILLRALAQAEQIELDEQDLVRELSMLSMYNRVEPRLMMQRLQESGEIGRVAHNARIRKAAEYLLEHAVVTEVDAPADHEAHHHDHDHDHAHDHDHAHGHDHDHDHGHDDESGSTAQDEA
;
A
#
# COMPACT_ATOMS: atom_id res chain seq x y z
N MET A 1 15.07 29.83 8.82
CA MET A 1 14.72 28.73 7.89
C MET A 1 15.48 27.42 8.19
N PHE A 2 16.62 27.45 8.90
CA PHE A 2 17.39 26.24 9.24
C PHE A 2 16.92 25.47 10.50
N GLU A 3 16.18 26.11 11.41
CA GLU A 3 15.71 25.48 12.67
C GLU A 3 14.56 24.46 12.50
N ARG A 4 13.76 24.50 11.42
CA ARG A 4 12.67 23.52 11.20
C ARG A 4 13.16 22.14 10.75
N LEU A 5 14.45 22.01 10.42
CA LEU A 5 15.08 20.76 9.99
C LEU A 5 16.08 20.20 11.01
N GLY A 6 16.30 20.89 12.14
CA GLY A 6 17.25 20.45 13.16
C GLY A 6 18.73 20.51 12.74
N VAL A 7 19.07 21.30 11.73
CA VAL A 7 20.45 21.40 11.18
C VAL A 7 20.95 22.84 11.15
N THR A 8 22.21 23.03 11.50
CA THR A 8 22.82 24.34 11.82
C THR A 8 23.43 25.08 10.63
N SER A 9 23.62 24.41 9.49
CA SER A 9 24.20 25.01 8.28
C SER A 9 23.78 24.30 6.99
N LYS A 10 24.01 24.93 5.84
CA LYS A 10 23.81 24.34 4.51
C LYS A 10 24.65 23.08 4.28
N GLU A 11 25.85 23.01 4.86
CA GLU A 11 26.70 21.82 4.82
C GLU A 11 26.12 20.68 5.64
N ASP A 12 25.53 20.97 6.79
CA ASP A 12 24.88 19.94 7.61
C ASP A 12 23.62 19.37 6.92
N VAL A 13 22.86 20.22 6.20
CA VAL A 13 21.73 19.77 5.38
C VAL A 13 22.18 18.83 4.26
N LEU A 14 23.28 19.15 3.56
CA LEU A 14 23.83 18.30 2.50
C LEU A 14 24.41 16.99 3.04
N ALA A 15 25.06 17.02 4.21
CA ALA A 15 25.57 15.82 4.87
C ALA A 15 24.42 14.90 5.33
N THR A 16 23.39 15.49 5.95
CA THR A 16 22.19 14.75 6.38
C THR A 16 21.46 14.15 5.19
N LEU A 17 21.33 14.89 4.08
CA LEU A 17 20.70 14.37 2.86
C LEU A 17 21.50 13.24 2.24
N LYS A 18 22.83 13.35 2.14
CA LYS A 18 23.69 12.27 1.64
C LYS A 18 23.59 11.03 2.51
N GLN A 19 23.57 11.20 3.83
CA GLN A 19 23.40 10.08 4.75
C GLN A 19 22.05 9.39 4.54
N ARG A 20 20.94 10.17 4.51
CA ARG A 20 19.60 9.62 4.25
C ARG A 20 19.50 8.92 2.91
N MET A 21 20.03 9.52 1.85
CA MET A 21 20.06 8.87 0.53
C MET A 21 20.88 7.58 0.55
N GLY A 22 22.01 7.55 1.25
CA GLY A 22 22.81 6.33 1.42
C GLY A 22 22.07 5.24 2.19
N GLU A 23 21.35 5.61 3.25
CA GLU A 23 20.51 4.69 4.04
C GLU A 23 19.32 4.17 3.22
N GLU A 24 18.60 5.06 2.53
CA GLU A 24 17.49 4.71 1.62
C GLU A 24 17.95 3.77 0.50
N GLN A 25 19.07 4.11 -0.14
CA GLN A 25 19.62 3.33 -1.23
C GLN A 25 20.14 1.97 -0.75
N GLY A 26 20.76 1.90 0.44
CA GLY A 26 21.13 0.65 1.09
C GLY A 26 19.92 -0.23 1.41
N ASN A 27 18.82 0.37 1.88
CA ASN A 27 17.56 -0.35 2.14
C ASN A 27 16.92 -0.87 0.85
N ILE A 28 16.92 -0.08 -0.23
CA ILE A 28 16.44 -0.51 -1.55
C ILE A 28 17.25 -1.69 -2.05
N TYR A 29 18.60 -1.62 -2.02
CA TYR A 29 19.43 -2.73 -2.47
C TYR A 29 19.24 -3.98 -1.62
N ARG A 30 19.11 -3.85 -0.29
CA ARG A 30 18.81 -4.99 0.59
C ARG A 30 17.46 -5.61 0.26
N LEU A 31 16.43 -4.79 -0.01
CA LEU A 31 15.12 -5.26 -0.44
C LEU A 31 15.21 -6.02 -1.77
N MET A 32 15.86 -5.44 -2.78
CA MET A 32 16.05 -6.09 -4.09
C MET A 32 16.81 -7.40 -3.97
N ALA A 33 17.92 -7.42 -3.22
CA ALA A 33 18.70 -8.63 -3.01
C ALA A 33 17.89 -9.70 -2.28
N ARG A 34 17.04 -9.32 -1.33
CA ARG A 34 16.14 -10.24 -0.64
C ARG A 34 15.13 -10.86 -1.60
N GLU A 35 14.43 -10.03 -2.37
CA GLU A 35 13.42 -10.54 -3.31
C GLU A 35 14.07 -11.42 -4.40
N GLU A 36 15.26 -11.06 -4.90
CA GLU A 36 16.03 -11.89 -5.83
C GLU A 36 16.42 -13.24 -5.22
N ALA A 37 16.83 -13.26 -3.95
CA ALA A 37 17.17 -14.50 -3.27
C ALA A 37 15.93 -15.39 -3.13
N VAL A 38 14.77 -14.82 -2.76
CA VAL A 38 13.49 -15.53 -2.71
C VAL A 38 13.10 -16.07 -4.09
N GLN A 39 13.28 -15.30 -5.15
CA GLN A 39 12.98 -15.72 -6.51
C GLN A 39 13.83 -16.93 -6.94
N LYS A 40 15.15 -16.90 -6.69
CA LYS A 40 16.02 -18.05 -6.97
C LYS A 40 15.62 -19.29 -6.19
N ALA A 41 15.17 -19.11 -4.95
CA ALA A 41 14.65 -20.23 -4.16
C ALA A 41 13.34 -20.77 -4.74
N LEU A 42 12.45 -19.91 -5.24
CA LEU A 42 11.22 -20.32 -5.94
C LEU A 42 11.50 -21.10 -7.22
N ASP A 43 12.50 -20.70 -8.01
CA ASP A 43 12.87 -21.36 -9.27
C ASP A 43 13.42 -22.78 -9.05
N SER A 44 14.06 -23.01 -7.89
CA SER A 44 14.61 -24.31 -7.51
C SER A 44 13.63 -25.20 -6.74
N ALA A 45 12.58 -24.61 -6.16
CA ALA A 45 11.61 -25.32 -5.34
C ALA A 45 10.56 -26.05 -6.19
N ARG A 46 10.25 -27.29 -5.79
CA ARG A 46 9.09 -28.03 -6.31
C ARG A 46 7.92 -27.85 -5.37
N LEU A 47 7.00 -26.96 -5.74
CA LEU A 47 5.78 -26.69 -4.99
C LEU A 47 4.59 -27.35 -5.69
N ASP A 48 3.90 -28.25 -4.99
CA ASP A 48 2.64 -28.84 -5.45
C ASP A 48 1.50 -28.08 -4.77
N ILE A 49 0.89 -27.16 -5.51
CA ILE A 49 -0.19 -26.32 -5.01
C ILE A 49 -1.50 -26.81 -5.64
N PRO A 50 -2.48 -27.25 -4.84
CA PRO A 50 -3.77 -27.69 -5.37
C PRO A 50 -4.42 -26.56 -6.18
N ARG A 51 -4.81 -26.85 -7.44
CA ARG A 51 -5.47 -25.84 -8.30
C ARG A 51 -6.71 -25.25 -7.65
N ALA A 52 -7.54 -26.10 -7.04
CA ALA A 52 -8.74 -25.65 -6.33
C ALA A 52 -8.45 -24.60 -5.24
N TYR A 53 -7.27 -24.66 -4.60
CA TYR A 53 -6.89 -23.66 -3.60
C TYR A 53 -6.51 -22.31 -4.23
N LEU A 54 -5.84 -22.33 -5.38
CA LEU A 54 -5.55 -21.11 -6.14
C LEU A 54 -6.83 -20.52 -6.73
N ASP A 55 -7.66 -21.36 -7.35
CA ASP A 55 -8.91 -20.94 -7.97
C ASP A 55 -9.84 -20.26 -6.96
N THR A 56 -9.95 -20.77 -5.73
CA THR A 56 -10.72 -20.13 -4.66
C THR A 56 -10.17 -18.74 -4.32
N GLN A 57 -8.86 -18.59 -4.10
CA GLN A 57 -8.28 -17.28 -3.78
C GLN A 57 -8.41 -16.27 -4.93
N ILE A 58 -8.26 -16.74 -6.18
CA ILE A 58 -8.45 -15.90 -7.36
C ILE A 58 -9.90 -15.42 -7.46
N MET A 59 -10.87 -16.31 -7.22
CA MET A 59 -12.29 -15.94 -7.23
C MET A 59 -12.61 -14.92 -6.14
N GLU A 60 -12.10 -15.11 -4.92
CA GLU A 60 -12.29 -14.16 -3.82
C GLU A 60 -11.77 -12.75 -4.19
N GLU A 61 -10.55 -12.64 -4.74
CA GLU A 61 -10.00 -11.34 -5.16
C GLU A 61 -10.72 -10.73 -6.38
N VAL A 62 -11.24 -11.55 -7.30
CA VAL A 62 -12.04 -11.07 -8.43
C VAL A 62 -13.38 -10.54 -7.96
N GLU A 63 -14.04 -11.23 -7.03
CA GLU A 63 -15.30 -10.79 -6.42
C GLU A 63 -15.10 -9.45 -5.68
N GLU A 64 -14.04 -9.30 -4.90
CA GLU A 64 -13.69 -8.03 -4.24
C GLU A 64 -13.48 -6.90 -5.27
N PHE A 65 -12.78 -7.18 -6.38
CA PHE A 65 -12.59 -6.19 -7.44
C PHE A 65 -13.90 -5.79 -8.13
N GLU A 66 -14.79 -6.75 -8.39
CA GLU A 66 -16.11 -6.48 -8.95
C GLU A 66 -16.96 -5.60 -8.02
N GLU A 67 -16.91 -5.86 -6.71
CA GLU A 67 -17.58 -5.05 -5.70
C GLU A 67 -17.03 -3.61 -5.68
N GLU A 68 -15.71 -3.45 -5.68
CA GLU A 68 -15.05 -2.13 -5.74
C GLU A 68 -15.42 -1.35 -7.02
N LEU A 69 -15.51 -2.03 -8.17
CA LEU A 69 -15.94 -1.42 -9.43
C LEU A 69 -17.38 -0.93 -9.36
N GLN A 70 -18.26 -1.69 -8.71
CA GLN A 70 -19.66 -1.29 -8.51
C GLN A 70 -19.78 -0.09 -7.57
N GLU A 71 -19.02 -0.06 -6.47
CA GLU A 71 -19.03 1.04 -5.50
C GLU A 71 -18.53 2.36 -6.09
N ARG A 72 -17.50 2.29 -6.95
CA ARG A 72 -16.93 3.49 -7.61
C ARG A 72 -17.83 4.07 -8.71
N GLY A 73 -18.83 3.30 -9.14
CA GLY A 73 -19.65 3.60 -10.31
C GLY A 73 -18.83 3.38 -11.57
N VAL A 74 -19.15 2.32 -12.33
CA VAL A 74 -18.43 1.96 -13.55
C VAL A 74 -18.36 3.17 -14.50
N ASP A 75 -17.14 3.50 -14.94
CA ASP A 75 -16.89 4.59 -15.88
C ASP A 75 -17.69 4.34 -17.18
N VAL A 76 -18.44 5.34 -17.64
CA VAL A 76 -19.50 5.18 -18.66
C VAL A 76 -18.93 4.80 -20.03
N ASP A 77 -17.62 5.02 -20.22
CA ASP A 77 -16.91 4.79 -21.48
C ASP A 77 -16.16 3.43 -21.55
N ALA A 78 -16.00 2.72 -20.43
CA ALA A 78 -15.32 1.42 -20.39
C ALA A 78 -16.31 0.25 -20.29
N ASP A 79 -16.03 -0.85 -21.01
CA ASP A 79 -16.81 -2.09 -20.90
C ASP A 79 -16.45 -2.79 -19.58
N PRO A 80 -17.38 -2.92 -18.61
CA PRO A 80 -17.11 -3.55 -17.33
C PRO A 80 -16.53 -4.97 -17.47
N ASP A 81 -17.00 -5.74 -18.45
CA ASP A 81 -16.59 -7.13 -18.65
C ASP A 81 -15.12 -7.22 -19.13
N ASP A 82 -14.67 -6.25 -19.93
CA ASP A 82 -13.28 -6.16 -20.40
C ASP A 82 -12.33 -5.79 -19.26
N LEU A 83 -12.75 -4.86 -18.38
CA LEU A 83 -11.98 -4.49 -17.19
C LEU A 83 -11.79 -5.67 -16.25
N VAL A 84 -12.89 -6.37 -15.91
CA VAL A 84 -12.85 -7.57 -15.05
C VAL A 84 -11.98 -8.66 -15.69
N SER A 85 -12.11 -8.89 -16.99
CA SER A 85 -11.30 -9.92 -17.69
C SER A 85 -9.80 -9.63 -17.61
N LYS A 86 -9.39 -8.38 -17.84
CA LYS A 86 -7.98 -7.97 -17.75
C LYS A 86 -7.45 -8.07 -16.33
N GLU A 87 -8.24 -7.62 -15.35
CA GLU A 87 -7.81 -7.66 -13.96
C GLU A 87 -7.78 -9.08 -13.42
N THR A 88 -8.68 -9.96 -13.85
CA THR A 88 -8.67 -11.39 -13.51
C THR A 88 -7.35 -12.07 -13.88
N GLU A 89 -6.76 -11.75 -15.04
CA GLU A 89 -5.45 -12.32 -15.41
C GLU A 89 -4.33 -11.81 -14.50
N ARG A 90 -4.33 -10.50 -14.18
CA ARG A 90 -3.36 -9.91 -13.25
C ARG A 90 -3.49 -10.47 -11.84
N ILE A 91 -4.74 -10.63 -11.36
CA ILE A 91 -5.06 -11.29 -10.09
C ILE A 91 -4.50 -12.70 -10.11
N ARG A 92 -4.76 -13.49 -11.16
CA ARG A 92 -4.26 -14.86 -11.28
C ARG A 92 -2.74 -14.93 -11.16
N GLU A 93 -2.02 -14.15 -11.97
CA GLU A 93 -0.55 -14.13 -11.94
C GLU A 93 0.00 -13.69 -10.58
N ARG A 94 -0.65 -12.72 -9.94
CA ARG A 94 -0.28 -12.24 -8.59
C ARG A 94 -0.53 -13.29 -7.53
N VAL A 95 -1.74 -13.84 -7.44
CA VAL A 95 -2.14 -14.85 -6.44
C VAL A 95 -1.27 -16.10 -6.56
N GLU A 96 -1.00 -16.58 -7.78
CA GLU A 96 -0.12 -17.72 -8.00
C GLU A 96 1.30 -17.44 -7.48
N ARG A 97 1.87 -16.28 -7.84
CA ARG A 97 3.22 -15.87 -7.41
C ARG A 97 3.29 -15.73 -5.89
N GLU A 98 2.33 -15.03 -5.29
CA GLU A 98 2.29 -14.76 -3.85
C GLU A 98 2.04 -16.04 -3.04
N THR A 99 1.14 -16.90 -3.50
CA THR A 99 0.89 -18.21 -2.85
C THR A 99 2.14 -19.09 -2.87
N ARG A 100 2.86 -19.14 -4.01
CA ARG A 100 4.12 -19.90 -4.10
C ARG A 100 5.17 -19.35 -3.14
N ARG A 101 5.34 -18.02 -3.12
CA ARG A 101 6.26 -17.32 -2.23
C ARG A 101 5.95 -17.61 -0.76
N GLU A 102 4.69 -17.51 -0.39
CA GLU A 102 4.18 -17.75 0.95
C GLU A 102 4.44 -19.19 1.40
N ILE A 103 4.10 -20.19 0.58
CA ILE A 103 4.31 -21.60 0.90
C ILE A 103 5.80 -21.91 1.09
N LEU A 104 6.66 -21.38 0.20
CA LEU A 104 8.11 -21.56 0.29
C LEU A 104 8.67 -20.98 1.60
N LEU A 105 8.38 -19.71 1.89
CA LEU A 105 8.91 -19.02 3.06
C LEU A 105 8.37 -19.61 4.36
N ARG A 106 7.12 -20.05 4.37
CA ARG A 106 6.54 -20.78 5.51
C ARG A 106 7.24 -22.12 5.73
N ALA A 107 7.49 -22.89 4.67
CA ALA A 107 8.19 -24.15 4.75
C ALA A 107 9.64 -23.96 5.24
N LEU A 108 10.32 -22.92 4.75
CA LEU A 108 11.66 -22.53 5.22
C LEU A 108 11.63 -22.16 6.71
N ALA A 109 10.71 -21.30 7.12
CA ALA A 109 10.58 -20.90 8.53
C ALA A 109 10.37 -22.09 9.45
N GLN A 110 9.60 -23.08 9.01
CA GLN A 110 9.37 -24.30 9.76
C GLN A 110 10.61 -25.21 9.79
N ALA A 111 11.26 -25.42 8.65
CA ALA A 111 12.44 -26.27 8.53
C ALA A 111 13.62 -25.76 9.36
N GLU A 112 13.83 -24.45 9.34
CA GLU A 112 14.92 -23.76 10.04
C GLU A 112 14.51 -23.32 11.46
N GLN A 113 13.28 -23.64 11.89
CA GLN A 113 12.75 -23.32 13.22
C GLN A 113 12.87 -21.83 13.57
N ILE A 114 12.48 -20.97 12.62
CA ILE A 114 12.56 -19.51 12.78
C ILE A 114 11.56 -19.04 13.85
N GLU A 115 12.10 -18.61 14.99
CA GLU A 115 11.35 -18.03 16.09
C GLU A 115 11.29 -16.50 15.99
N LEU A 116 10.19 -15.94 16.49
CA LEU A 116 9.99 -14.50 16.56
C LEU A 116 10.44 -13.99 17.92
N ASP A 117 11.11 -12.85 17.91
CA ASP A 117 11.32 -12.05 19.11
C ASP A 117 10.29 -10.90 19.18
N GLU A 118 10.31 -10.17 20.30
CA GLU A 118 9.43 -9.02 20.50
C GLU A 118 9.64 -7.94 19.44
N GLN A 119 10.87 -7.75 18.97
CA GLN A 119 11.21 -6.71 17.99
C GLN A 119 10.63 -7.05 16.61
N ASP A 120 10.56 -8.33 16.24
CA ASP A 120 9.90 -8.77 15.02
C ASP A 120 8.42 -8.36 14.99
N LEU A 121 7.72 -8.60 16.10
CA LEU A 121 6.30 -8.25 16.24
C LEU A 121 6.09 -6.74 16.28
N VAL A 122 6.95 -6.00 17.00
CA VAL A 122 6.90 -4.53 17.05
C VAL A 122 7.13 -3.93 15.66
N ARG A 123 8.08 -4.47 14.89
CA ARG A 123 8.32 -4.03 13.50
C ARG A 123 7.10 -4.26 12.64
N GLU A 124 6.53 -5.47 12.66
CA GLU A 124 5.39 -5.82 11.82
C GLU A 124 4.15 -4.97 12.18
N LEU A 125 3.86 -4.80 13.47
CA LEU A 125 2.80 -3.92 13.94
C LEU A 125 3.02 -2.47 13.52
N SER A 126 4.26 -1.96 13.60
CA SER A 126 4.58 -0.59 13.20
C SER A 126 4.33 -0.38 11.70
N MET A 127 4.77 -1.31 10.86
CA MET A 127 4.51 -1.25 9.41
C MET A 127 3.02 -1.27 9.11
N LEU A 128 2.27 -2.16 9.76
CA LEU A 128 0.83 -2.26 9.57
C LEU A 128 0.10 -0.99 10.03
N SER A 129 0.54 -0.40 11.14
CA SER A 129 0.01 0.86 11.66
C SER A 129 0.25 2.03 10.70
N MET A 130 1.46 2.11 10.14
CA MET A 130 1.81 3.13 9.13
C MET A 130 0.97 2.98 7.87
N TYR A 131 0.84 1.77 7.34
CA TYR A 131 0.05 1.48 6.14
C TYR A 131 -1.42 1.86 6.32
N ASN A 132 -2.03 1.45 7.43
CA ASN A 132 -3.42 1.75 7.73
C ASN A 132 -3.66 3.18 8.26
N ARG A 133 -2.59 3.95 8.50
CA ARG A 133 -2.64 5.27 9.15
C ARG A 133 -3.36 5.25 10.51
N VAL A 134 -3.16 4.17 11.26
CA VAL A 134 -3.73 3.96 12.61
C VAL A 134 -2.61 4.05 13.64
N GLU A 135 -2.88 4.63 14.81
CA GLU A 135 -1.90 4.69 15.89
C GLU A 135 -1.57 3.28 16.42
N PRO A 136 -0.29 2.96 16.73
CA PRO A 136 0.11 1.58 17.04
C PRO A 136 -0.63 0.90 18.20
N ARG A 137 -0.97 1.63 19.27
CA ARG A 137 -1.72 1.05 20.40
C ARG A 137 -3.15 0.74 20.00
N LEU A 138 -3.81 1.63 19.24
CA LEU A 138 -5.14 1.38 18.71
C LEU A 138 -5.14 0.22 17.72
N MET A 139 -4.12 0.12 16.86
CA MET A 139 -3.95 -1.00 15.94
C MET A 139 -3.82 -2.32 16.70
N MET A 140 -2.97 -2.36 17.73
CA MET A 140 -2.81 -3.53 18.60
C MET A 140 -4.12 -3.94 19.25
N GLN A 141 -4.87 -2.98 19.79
CA GLN A 141 -6.17 -3.24 20.40
C GLN A 141 -7.14 -3.88 19.39
N ARG A 142 -7.28 -3.30 18.19
CA ARG A 142 -8.15 -3.83 17.14
C ARG A 142 -7.79 -5.26 16.76
N LEU A 143 -6.50 -5.54 16.58
CA LEU A 143 -6.00 -6.88 16.26
C LEU A 143 -6.25 -7.89 17.38
N GLN A 144 -6.18 -7.46 18.64
CA GLN A 144 -6.53 -8.31 19.78
C GLN A 144 -8.02 -8.62 19.82
N GLU A 145 -8.87 -7.61 19.62
CA GLU A 145 -10.32 -7.73 19.61
C GLU A 145 -10.82 -8.62 18.45
N SER A 146 -10.19 -8.52 17.29
CA SER A 146 -10.52 -9.34 16.11
C SER A 146 -9.84 -10.71 16.08
N GLY A 147 -8.89 -10.99 16.98
CA GLY A 147 -8.12 -12.25 16.99
C GLY A 147 -7.03 -12.35 15.93
N GLU A 148 -6.71 -11.24 15.26
CA GLU A 148 -5.80 -11.16 14.11
C GLU A 148 -4.31 -11.08 14.47
N ILE A 149 -3.97 -11.04 15.77
CA ILE A 149 -2.56 -11.03 16.24
C ILE A 149 -1.78 -12.24 15.69
N GLY A 150 -2.44 -13.39 15.52
CA GLY A 150 -1.82 -14.57 14.91
C GLY A 150 -1.35 -14.31 13.47
N ARG A 151 -2.11 -13.55 12.68
CA ARG A 151 -1.73 -13.17 11.31
C ARG A 151 -0.55 -12.21 11.29
N VAL A 152 -0.48 -11.29 12.25
CA VAL A 152 0.69 -10.39 12.39
C VAL A 152 1.95 -11.19 12.70
N ALA A 153 1.89 -12.12 13.65
CA ALA A 153 3.02 -13.00 13.96
C ALA A 153 3.39 -13.87 12.75
N HIS A 154 2.41 -14.39 12.03
CA HIS A 154 2.62 -15.14 10.79
C HIS A 154 3.40 -14.31 9.76
N ASN A 155 2.95 -13.10 9.43
CA ASN A 155 3.62 -12.21 8.48
C ASN A 155 5.04 -11.83 8.91
N ALA A 156 5.24 -11.55 10.20
CA ALA A 156 6.56 -11.29 10.76
C ALA A 156 7.52 -12.47 10.52
N ARG A 157 7.02 -13.71 10.65
CA ARG A 157 7.83 -14.92 10.44
C ARG A 157 8.18 -15.12 8.98
N ILE A 158 7.25 -14.86 8.07
CA ILE A 158 7.50 -14.90 6.62
C ILE A 158 8.57 -13.88 6.22
N ARG A 159 8.49 -12.66 6.77
CA ARG A 159 9.51 -11.63 6.55
C ARG A 159 10.89 -12.07 7.06
N LYS A 160 10.93 -12.60 8.29
CA LYS A 160 12.17 -13.10 8.90
C LYS A 160 12.75 -14.30 8.12
N ALA A 161 11.91 -15.15 7.55
CA ALA A 161 12.35 -16.23 6.68
C ALA A 161 12.99 -15.73 5.38
N ALA A 162 12.43 -14.68 4.77
CA ALA A 162 13.05 -14.04 3.61
C ALA A 162 14.40 -13.39 3.96
N GLU A 163 14.53 -12.82 5.16
CA GLU A 163 15.80 -12.28 5.66
C GLU A 163 16.83 -13.38 5.91
N TYR A 164 16.43 -14.47 6.56
CA TYR A 164 17.27 -15.66 6.74
C TYR A 164 17.80 -16.18 5.40
N LEU A 165 16.93 -16.22 4.38
CA LEU A 165 17.28 -16.66 3.04
C LEU A 165 18.36 -15.75 2.42
N LEU A 166 18.22 -14.42 2.53
CA LEU A 166 19.24 -13.48 2.07
C LEU A 166 20.58 -13.66 2.81
N GLU A 167 20.56 -13.86 4.13
CA GLU A 167 21.77 -14.05 4.95
C GLU A 167 22.55 -15.31 4.58
N HIS A 168 21.86 -16.34 4.09
CA HIS A 168 22.46 -17.61 3.69
C HIS A 168 22.63 -17.74 2.16
N ALA A 169 22.18 -16.74 1.39
CA ALA A 169 22.39 -16.68 -0.04
C ALA A 169 23.84 -16.28 -0.34
N VAL A 170 24.42 -16.87 -1.39
CA VAL A 170 25.70 -16.38 -1.94
C VAL A 170 25.39 -15.10 -2.72
N VAL A 171 25.59 -13.95 -2.08
CA VAL A 171 25.45 -12.64 -2.72
C VAL A 171 26.75 -12.33 -3.46
N THR A 172 26.71 -12.39 -4.79
CA THR A 172 27.77 -11.84 -5.65
C THR A 172 27.43 -10.40 -5.99
N GLU A 173 28.39 -9.48 -5.83
CA GLU A 173 28.24 -8.12 -6.35
C GLU A 173 27.97 -8.21 -7.86
N VAL A 174 26.82 -7.69 -8.27
CA VAL A 174 26.51 -7.45 -9.67
C VAL A 174 26.58 -5.93 -9.83
N ASP A 175 27.19 -5.46 -10.92
CA ASP A 175 27.11 -4.04 -11.27
C ASP A 175 25.65 -3.61 -11.21
N ALA A 176 25.40 -2.39 -10.71
CA ALA A 176 24.04 -1.84 -10.65
C ALA A 176 23.39 -2.09 -12.01
N PRO A 177 22.24 -2.79 -12.07
CA PRO A 177 21.64 -3.21 -13.33
C PRO A 177 21.51 -2.00 -14.24
N ALA A 178 22.25 -2.04 -15.35
CA ALA A 178 22.04 -1.11 -16.44
C ALA A 178 20.64 -1.43 -16.96
N ASP A 179 19.70 -0.53 -16.67
CA ASP A 179 18.29 -0.63 -17.04
C ASP A 179 17.55 -1.75 -16.30
N HIS A 180 17.25 -1.52 -15.02
CA HIS A 180 15.88 -1.87 -14.64
C HIS A 180 14.99 -0.83 -15.31
N GLU A 181 14.21 -1.27 -16.31
CA GLU A 181 12.85 -0.76 -16.43
C GLU A 181 12.33 -0.65 -15.00
N ALA A 182 12.13 0.58 -14.53
CA ALA A 182 11.37 0.78 -13.33
C ALA A 182 10.15 -0.12 -13.50
N HIS A 183 9.93 -1.05 -12.57
CA HIS A 183 8.60 -1.60 -12.41
C HIS A 183 7.73 -0.38 -12.16
N HIS A 184 7.19 0.15 -13.25
CA HIS A 184 6.22 1.20 -13.27
C HIS A 184 5.05 0.50 -12.60
N HIS A 185 4.95 0.69 -11.29
CA HIS A 185 3.66 0.63 -10.67
C HIS A 185 2.87 1.69 -11.43
N ASP A 186 2.15 1.27 -12.46
CA ASP A 186 1.10 2.05 -13.09
C ASP A 186 0.03 2.21 -12.02
N HIS A 187 0.33 3.06 -11.03
CA HIS A 187 -0.65 3.80 -10.30
C HIS A 187 -1.12 4.87 -11.27
N ASP A 188 -2.01 4.49 -12.19
CA ASP A 188 -2.91 5.44 -12.85
C ASP A 188 -3.77 6.07 -11.75
N HIS A 189 -3.18 7.02 -11.04
CA HIS A 189 -3.88 8.02 -10.28
C HIS A 189 -4.13 9.17 -11.25
N ASP A 190 -5.16 9.02 -12.07
CA ASP A 190 -5.84 10.16 -12.70
C ASP A 190 -6.44 11.04 -11.61
N HIS A 191 -5.59 11.79 -10.92
CA HIS A 191 -5.98 12.91 -10.08
C HIS A 191 -5.87 14.18 -10.91
N ALA A 192 -6.77 14.32 -11.87
CA ALA A 192 -7.12 15.61 -12.44
C ALA A 192 -7.83 16.45 -11.35
N HIS A 193 -7.05 16.98 -10.40
CA HIS A 193 -7.51 18.03 -9.49
C HIS A 193 -7.24 19.39 -10.13
N ASP A 194 -8.04 19.74 -11.14
CA ASP A 194 -8.22 21.14 -11.53
C ASP A 194 -9.14 21.78 -10.48
N HIS A 195 -8.54 22.23 -9.37
CA HIS A 195 -9.17 23.17 -8.47
C HIS A 195 -8.72 24.58 -8.84
N ASP A 196 -9.26 25.10 -9.93
CA ASP A 196 -9.33 26.55 -10.17
C ASP A 196 -10.29 27.18 -9.13
N HIS A 197 -9.82 27.34 -7.90
CA HIS A 197 -10.48 28.18 -6.91
C HIS A 197 -9.91 29.60 -6.97
N ALA A 198 -10.33 30.34 -7.99
CA ALA A 198 -10.31 31.78 -7.95
C ALA A 198 -11.33 32.27 -6.91
N HIS A 199 -10.90 32.42 -5.65
CA HIS A 199 -11.70 33.09 -4.63
C HIS A 199 -11.62 34.61 -4.80
N GLY A 200 -12.38 35.13 -5.75
CA GLY A 200 -12.84 36.51 -5.76
C GLY A 200 -14.29 36.56 -5.29
N HIS A 201 -14.53 36.57 -3.98
CA HIS A 201 -15.83 36.92 -3.43
C HIS A 201 -15.78 38.36 -2.92
N ASP A 202 -16.06 39.29 -3.83
CA ASP A 202 -16.52 40.63 -3.46
C ASP A 202 -17.98 40.49 -3.02
N HIS A 203 -18.25 40.77 -1.75
CA HIS A 203 -19.60 40.89 -1.21
C HIS A 203 -19.92 42.37 -0.96
N ASP A 204 -20.33 43.06 -2.02
CA ASP A 204 -21.15 44.26 -1.89
C ASP A 204 -22.62 43.85 -2.09
N HIS A 205 -23.33 43.64 -0.99
CA HIS A 205 -24.80 43.61 -0.99
C HIS A 205 -25.32 44.87 -0.30
N ASP A 206 -25.57 45.86 -1.14
CA ASP A 206 -26.48 46.97 -0.89
C ASP A 206 -27.92 46.43 -0.83
N HIS A 207 -28.62 46.71 0.26
CA HIS A 207 -30.06 46.50 0.38
C HIS A 207 -30.72 47.80 0.85
N GLY A 208 -30.87 48.73 -0.09
CA GLY A 208 -31.91 49.74 -0.05
C GLY A 208 -33.16 49.26 -0.80
N HIS A 209 -34.27 49.09 -0.08
CA HIS A 209 -35.59 49.38 -0.65
C HIS A 209 -36.59 49.70 0.45
N ASP A 210 -36.84 51.00 0.58
CA ASP A 210 -37.97 51.57 1.30
C ASP A 210 -39.24 51.54 0.43
N ASP A 211 -40.34 51.33 1.16
CA ASP A 211 -41.63 52.02 1.12
C ASP A 211 -42.80 51.70 0.14
N GLU A 212 -43.92 51.41 0.83
CA GLU A 212 -45.29 51.93 0.70
C GLU A 212 -46.17 51.60 -0.52
N SER A 213 -47.29 50.88 -0.28
CA SER A 213 -48.62 51.49 0.00
C SER A 213 -49.81 50.58 -0.39
N GLY A 214 -50.84 50.57 0.46
CA GLY A 214 -52.23 50.73 -0.02
C GLY A 214 -53.21 49.55 0.01
N SER A 215 -53.93 49.43 1.14
CA SER A 215 -55.41 49.50 1.21
C SER A 215 -56.29 48.44 0.51
N THR A 216 -57.02 47.62 1.27
CA THR A 216 -58.46 47.82 1.64
C THR A 216 -59.04 46.57 2.31
N ALA A 217 -59.93 46.81 3.28
CA ALA A 217 -60.74 45.85 4.02
C ALA A 217 -61.93 45.31 3.20
N GLN A 218 -62.46 44.12 3.54
CA GLN A 218 -63.84 43.95 4.03
C GLN A 218 -64.28 42.48 4.24
N ASP A 219 -65.06 42.32 5.32
CA ASP A 219 -66.20 41.43 5.60
C ASP A 219 -66.07 39.91 5.85
N GLU A 220 -66.16 39.59 7.14
CA GLU A 220 -67.26 38.85 7.81
C GLU A 220 -68.14 37.89 6.98
N ALA A 221 -68.12 36.60 7.35
CA ALA A 221 -69.22 35.88 8.04
C ALA A 221 -68.91 34.37 8.13
#